data_AF-A0A100VRY3-F1
#
_entry.id   AF-A0A100VRY3-F1
#
_cell.length_a   1.000
_cell.length_b   1.000
_cell.length_c   1.000
_cell.angle_alpha   90.00
_cell.angle_beta   90.00
_cell.angle_gamma   90.00
#
_symmetry.space_group_name_H-M   'P 1'
#
loop_
_entity.id
_entity.type
_entity.pdbx_description
1 polymer ?
#
loop_
_entity_poly.entity_id
_entity_poly.type
_entity_poly.pdbx_seq_one_letter_code
_entity_poly.pdbx_strand_id
1 'polypeptide(L)'
;MSAQDKTDEQPVKHRHRTEGPQKHVVVFIFSIILTLIAFAAASAGGVNTTFTIIILLVMAILQVFVQLGYWMHMKDKGHLMPILFMAFGFFVAFTCIIMALYWVWW
;
A
#
# COMPACT_ATOMS: atom_id res chain seq x y z
N MET A 1 -8.63 -54.21 34.72
CA MET A 1 -7.41 -53.85 33.98
C MET A 1 -7.85 -53.34 32.61
N SER A 2 -7.47 -52.08 32.30
CA SER A 2 -7.41 -51.44 30.97
C SER A 2 -8.69 -51.38 30.11
N ALA A 3 -9.14 -50.27 29.56
CA ALA A 3 -8.57 -48.93 29.44
C ALA A 3 -9.70 -47.94 29.12
N GLN A 4 -9.62 -46.73 29.69
CA GLN A 4 -10.42 -45.60 29.25
C GLN A 4 -10.01 -45.24 27.82
N ASP A 5 -10.92 -45.40 26.87
CA ASP A 5 -10.80 -44.75 25.56
C ASP A 5 -11.13 -43.27 25.77
N LYS A 6 -10.09 -42.47 26.06
CA LYS A 6 -10.18 -41.03 26.06
C LYS A 6 -10.19 -40.61 24.60
N THR A 7 -11.36 -40.31 24.06
CA THR A 7 -11.49 -39.56 22.82
C THR A 7 -10.77 -38.22 23.05
N ASP A 8 -9.54 -38.13 22.56
CA ASP A 8 -8.78 -36.89 22.47
C ASP A 8 -9.56 -35.93 21.57
N GLU A 9 -10.43 -35.13 22.19
CA GLU A 9 -10.88 -33.87 21.63
C GLU A 9 -9.65 -32.96 21.51
N GLN A 10 -8.87 -33.17 20.44
CA GLN A 10 -7.86 -32.22 20.01
C GLN A 10 -8.60 -30.92 19.66
N PRO A 11 -8.47 -29.83 20.44
CA PRO A 11 -8.95 -28.55 19.96
C PRO A 11 -8.07 -28.25 18.75
N VAL A 12 -8.66 -28.32 17.55
CA VAL A 12 -8.02 -27.92 16.30
C VAL A 12 -7.53 -26.51 16.55
N LYS A 13 -6.23 -26.37 16.85
CA LYS A 13 -5.61 -25.10 17.14
C LYS A 13 -5.61 -24.36 15.81
N HIS A 14 -6.71 -23.66 15.53
CA HIS A 14 -6.74 -22.56 14.60
C HIS A 14 -5.71 -21.57 15.15
N ARG A 15 -4.47 -21.74 14.68
CA ARG A 15 -3.46 -20.72 14.73
C ARG A 15 -4.02 -19.63 13.82
N HIS A 16 -4.92 -18.82 14.38
CA HIS A 16 -5.07 -17.44 13.98
C HIS A 16 -3.67 -16.86 14.16
N ARG A 17 -2.88 -17.00 13.10
CA ARG A 17 -1.69 -16.20 12.91
C ARG A 17 -2.26 -14.82 12.73
N THR A 18 -2.44 -14.13 13.86
CA THR A 18 -2.56 -12.69 13.89
C THR A 18 -1.40 -12.20 13.05
N GLU A 19 -1.71 -11.82 11.82
CA GLU A 19 -0.75 -11.26 10.90
C GLU A 19 -0.33 -9.95 11.52
N GLY A 20 0.73 -10.02 12.31
CA GLY A 20 1.00 -9.01 13.31
C GLY A 20 1.23 -7.63 12.70
N PRO A 21 0.95 -6.56 13.46
CA PRO A 21 1.20 -5.16 13.09
C PRO A 21 2.65 -4.86 12.69
N GLN A 22 3.58 -5.80 12.90
CA GLN A 22 4.97 -5.71 12.50
C GLN A 22 5.17 -5.50 11.00
N LYS A 23 4.31 -6.07 10.15
CA LYS A 23 4.41 -5.84 8.70
C LYS A 23 4.15 -4.36 8.39
N HIS A 24 3.06 -3.78 8.92
CA HIS A 24 2.71 -2.38 8.71
C HIS A 24 3.84 -1.42 9.11
N VAL A 25 4.56 -1.71 10.20
CA VAL A 25 5.69 -0.90 10.67
C VAL A 25 6.86 -0.90 9.67
N VAL A 26 7.16 -2.03 9.02
CA VAL A 26 8.26 -2.11 8.04
C VAL A 26 8.01 -1.19 6.85
N VAL A 27 6.78 -1.13 6.33
CA VAL A 27 6.50 -0.21 5.21
C VAL A 27 6.32 1.22 5.61
N PHE A 28 5.86 1.49 6.82
CA PHE A 28 5.91 2.85 7.35
C PHE A 28 7.35 3.39 7.34
N ILE A 29 8.30 2.60 7.84
CA ILE A 29 9.72 2.97 7.84
C ILE A 29 10.26 3.07 6.40
N PHE A 30 9.91 2.13 5.51
CA PHE A 30 10.35 2.16 4.11
C PHE A 30 9.84 3.40 3.37
N SER A 31 8.59 3.81 3.57
CA SER A 31 8.02 5.02 2.98
C SER A 31 8.73 6.28 3.48
N ILE A 32 9.01 6.37 4.79
CA ILE A 32 9.78 7.48 5.38
C ILE A 32 11.16 7.58 4.72
N ILE A 33 11.89 6.48 4.62
CA ILE A 33 13.23 6.48 3.98
C ILE A 33 13.13 6.98 2.53
N LEU A 34 12.18 6.46 1.77
CA LEU A 34 11.98 6.86 0.37
C LEU A 34 11.60 8.34 0.24
N THR A 35 10.81 8.89 1.19
CA THR A 35 10.51 10.34 1.21
C THR A 35 11.73 11.17 1.57
N LEU A 36 12.55 10.74 2.53
CA LEU A 36 13.77 11.44 2.91
C LEU A 36 14.76 11.50 1.75
N ILE A 37 14.88 10.43 0.96
CA ILE A 37 15.70 10.42 -0.27
C ILE A 37 15.15 11.41 -1.30
N ALA A 38 13.82 11.45 -1.51
CA ALA A 38 13.21 12.40 -2.43
C ALA A 38 13.43 13.86 -2.00
N PHE A 39 13.31 14.16 -0.70
CA PHE A 39 13.59 15.48 -0.14
C PHE A 39 15.08 15.86 -0.22
N ALA A 40 15.98 14.91 0.03
CA ALA A 40 17.41 15.11 -0.14
C ALA A 40 17.78 15.39 -1.61
N ALA A 41 17.15 14.69 -2.55
CA ALA A 41 17.32 14.94 -3.98
C ALA A 41 16.77 16.31 -4.40
N ALA A 42 15.67 16.77 -3.79
CA ALA A 42 15.10 18.09 -4.04
C ALA A 42 15.92 19.24 -3.43
N SER A 43 16.45 19.05 -2.21
CA SER A 43 17.25 20.06 -1.51
C SER A 43 18.68 20.17 -2.03
N ALA A 44 19.16 19.19 -2.78
CA ALA A 44 20.49 19.18 -3.38
C ALA A 44 20.75 20.36 -4.33
N GLY A 45 19.72 21.11 -4.76
CA GLY A 45 19.75 22.52 -5.18
C GLY A 45 20.60 22.92 -6.41
N GLY A 46 21.58 22.11 -6.79
CA GLY A 46 22.56 22.39 -7.85
C GLY A 46 22.22 21.73 -9.18
N VAL A 47 21.04 21.11 -9.31
CA VAL A 47 20.60 20.43 -10.52
C VAL A 47 19.43 21.19 -11.16
N ASN A 48 19.39 21.21 -12.49
CA ASN A 48 18.36 21.88 -13.29
C ASN A 48 16.95 21.58 -12.73
N THR A 49 16.14 22.62 -12.50
CA THR A 49 14.79 22.51 -11.94
C THR A 49 13.94 21.44 -12.64
N THR A 50 14.11 21.28 -13.95
CA THR A 50 13.42 20.25 -14.75
C THR A 50 13.81 18.83 -14.32
N PHE A 51 15.10 18.60 -14.05
CA PHE A 51 15.61 17.32 -13.59
C PHE A 51 15.10 16.98 -12.17
N THR A 52 15.07 17.97 -11.28
CA THR A 52 14.50 17.83 -9.93
C THR A 52 13.02 17.44 -9.99
N ILE A 53 12.23 18.09 -10.86
CA ILE A 53 10.80 17.78 -11.04
C ILE A 53 10.61 16.34 -11.54
N ILE A 54 11.39 15.91 -12.53
CA ILE A 54 11.30 14.54 -13.07
C ILE A 54 11.62 13.50 -11.98
N ILE A 55 12.70 13.69 -11.22
CA ILE A 55 13.05 12.79 -10.11
C ILE A 55 11.95 12.74 -9.06
N LEU A 56 11.38 13.90 -8.69
CA LEU A 56 10.31 13.98 -7.72
C LEU A 56 9.04 13.26 -8.20
N LEU A 57 8.68 13.38 -9.48
CA LEU A 57 7.56 12.66 -10.07
C LEU A 57 7.76 11.14 -10.02
N VAL A 58 8.96 10.66 -10.37
CA VAL A 58 9.30 9.23 -10.29
C VAL A 58 9.21 8.73 -8.84
N MET A 59 9.75 9.48 -7.89
CA MET A 59 9.65 9.16 -6.46
C MET A 59 8.21 9.18 -5.96
N ALA A 60 7.39 10.13 -6.40
CA ALA A 60 5.97 10.22 -6.04
C ALA A 60 5.18 9.01 -6.54
N ILE A 61 5.44 8.55 -7.76
CA ILE A 61 4.80 7.35 -8.31
C ILE A 61 5.21 6.10 -7.51
N LEU A 62 6.51 5.94 -7.22
CA LEU A 62 7.01 4.84 -6.40
C LEU A 62 6.36 4.81 -5.00
N GLN A 63 6.19 5.98 -4.39
CA GLN A 63 5.47 6.10 -3.12
C GLN A 63 4.05 5.56 -3.26
N VAL A 64 3.26 6.05 -4.23
CA VAL A 64 1.87 5.61 -4.45
C VAL A 64 1.77 4.09 -4.56
N PHE A 65 2.70 3.43 -5.26
CA PHE A 65 2.76 1.96 -5.34
C PHE A 65 3.11 1.28 -4.01
N VAL A 66 4.06 1.82 -3.24
CA VAL A 66 4.41 1.29 -1.90
C VAL A 66 3.22 1.45 -0.95
N GLN A 67 2.53 2.58 -1.00
CA GLN A 67 1.33 2.82 -0.19
C GLN A 67 0.20 1.89 -0.61
N LEU A 68 -0.13 1.77 -1.90
CA LEU A 68 -1.16 0.86 -2.39
C LEU A 68 -0.82 -0.60 -2.12
N GLY A 69 0.37 -1.04 -2.50
CA GLY A 69 0.78 -2.44 -2.47
C GLY A 69 0.90 -3.02 -1.07
N TYR A 70 1.16 -2.18 -0.06
CA TYR A 70 1.31 -2.67 1.31
C TYR A 70 0.13 -2.34 2.22
N TRP A 71 -0.56 -1.22 1.98
CA TRP A 71 -1.83 -0.96 2.65
C TRP A 71 -2.89 -1.97 2.22
N MET A 72 -2.81 -2.44 0.97
CA MET A 72 -3.61 -3.53 0.46
C MET A 72 -2.91 -4.88 0.62
N HIS A 73 -2.72 -5.30 1.87
CA HIS A 73 -2.05 -6.51 2.34
C HIS A 73 -2.42 -7.78 1.50
N MET A 74 -1.73 -8.00 0.38
CA MET A 74 -1.92 -9.11 -0.58
C MET A 74 -1.39 -10.46 -0.06
N LYS A 75 -1.48 -10.72 1.25
CA LYS A 75 -1.11 -12.02 1.82
C LYS A 75 -2.23 -12.81 2.46
N ASP A 76 -3.45 -12.28 2.51
CA ASP A 76 -4.61 -13.06 2.93
C ASP A 76 -5.60 -13.30 1.77
N LYS A 77 -6.10 -14.54 1.68
CA LYS A 77 -6.99 -14.99 0.60
C LYS A 77 -8.34 -14.30 0.73
N GLY A 78 -8.71 -13.45 -0.23
CA GLY A 78 -10.04 -12.80 -0.29
C GLY A 78 -10.10 -11.32 -0.73
N HIS A 79 -9.00 -10.73 -1.24
CA HIS A 79 -8.89 -9.27 -1.40
C HIS A 79 -9.39 -8.71 -2.75
N LEU A 80 -10.51 -9.23 -3.28
CA LEU A 80 -11.12 -8.67 -4.49
C LEU A 80 -11.74 -7.29 -4.21
N MET A 81 -12.38 -7.14 -3.05
CA MET A 81 -13.05 -5.90 -2.65
C MET A 81 -12.12 -4.67 -2.59
N PRO A 82 -10.92 -4.71 -1.96
CA PRO A 82 -10.07 -3.52 -1.90
C PRO A 82 -9.41 -3.19 -3.25
N ILE A 83 -9.13 -4.18 -4.10
CA ILE A 83 -8.63 -3.97 -5.47
C ILE A 83 -9.71 -3.27 -6.28
N LEU A 84 -10.96 -3.73 -6.15
CA LEU A 84 -12.10 -3.15 -6.85
C LEU A 84 -12.36 -1.73 -6.37
N PHE A 85 -12.27 -1.47 -5.06
CA PHE A 85 -12.45 -0.15 -4.49
C PHE A 85 -11.35 0.82 -4.92
N MET A 86 -10.09 0.37 -4.99
CA MET A 86 -8.98 1.21 -5.48
C MET A 86 -9.06 1.44 -6.99
N ALA A 87 -9.40 0.42 -7.79
CA ALA A 87 -9.61 0.59 -9.22
C ALA A 87 -10.78 1.53 -9.51
N PHE A 88 -11.88 1.41 -8.75
CA PHE A 88 -13.03 2.32 -8.84
C PHE A 88 -12.68 3.74 -8.38
N GLY A 89 -11.96 3.89 -7.27
CA GLY A 89 -11.48 5.18 -6.79
C GLY A 89 -10.57 5.88 -7.81
N PHE A 90 -9.67 5.12 -8.45
CA PHE A 90 -8.83 5.62 -9.54
C PHE A 90 -9.67 6.04 -10.75
N PHE A 91 -10.65 5.23 -11.14
CA PHE A 91 -11.57 5.54 -12.24
C PHE A 91 -12.38 6.82 -11.97
N VAL A 92 -12.94 6.96 -10.77
CA VAL A 92 -13.70 8.14 -10.37
C VAL A 92 -12.81 9.38 -10.31
N ALA A 93 -11.63 9.30 -9.69
CA ALA A 93 -10.68 10.41 -9.63
C ALA A 93 -10.26 10.87 -11.04
N PHE A 94 -9.95 9.93 -11.92
CA PHE A 94 -9.59 10.21 -13.31
C PHE A 94 -10.75 10.86 -14.08
N THR A 95 -11.97 10.35 -13.90
CA THR A 95 -13.18 10.92 -14.51
C THR A 95 -13.44 12.34 -14.02
N CYS A 96 -13.29 12.60 -12.71
CA CYS A 96 -13.42 13.95 -12.14
C CYS A 96 -12.37 14.92 -12.69
N ILE A 97 -11.12 14.48 -12.88
CA ILE A 97 -10.07 15.33 -13.46
C ILE A 97 -10.42 15.69 -14.91
N ILE A 98 -10.84 14.72 -15.72
CA ILE A 98 -11.26 14.98 -17.11
C ILE A 98 -12.45 15.94 -17.13
N MET A 99 -13.46 15.71 -16.30
CA MET A 99 -14.62 16.58 -16.22
C MET A 99 -14.21 18.00 -15.77
N ALA A 100 -13.33 18.15 -14.79
CA ALA A 100 -12.84 19.45 -14.36
C ALA A 100 -12.04 20.19 -15.45
N LEU A 101 -11.18 19.49 -16.21
CA LEU A 101 -10.36 20.10 -17.26
C LEU A 101 -11.16 20.50 -18.51
N TYR A 102 -12.13 19.67 -18.91
CA TYR A 102 -12.84 19.84 -20.18
C TYR A 102 -14.23 20.48 -20.05
N TRP A 103 -14.88 20.39 -18.89
CA TRP A 103 -16.26 20.84 -18.71
C TRP A 103 -16.38 22.15 -17.93
N VAL A 104 -15.56 22.37 -16.90
CA VAL A 104 -15.74 23.54 -15.99
C VAL A 104 -15.39 24.88 -16.65
N TRP A 105 -14.56 24.86 -17.69
CA TRP A 105 -14.08 26.09 -18.33
C TRP A 105 -14.79 26.43 -19.66
N TRP A 106 -15.93 25.79 -19.91
CA TRP A 106 -16.92 26.17 -20.91
C TRP A 106 -18.22 26.57 -20.22
#